data_AF-A0A0G1J043-F1
#
_entry.id   AF-A0A0G1J043-F1
#
_cell.length_a   1.000
_cell.length_b   1.000
_cell.length_c   1.000
_cell.angle_alpha   90.00
_cell.angle_beta   90.00
_cell.angle_gamma   90.00
#
_symmetry.space_group_name_H-M   'P 1'
#
loop_
_entity.id
_entity.type
_entity.pdbx_description
1 polymer ?
#
loop_
_entity_poly.entity_id
_entity_poly.type
_entity_poly.pdbx_seq_one_letter_code
_entity_poly.pdbx_strand_id
1 'polypeptide(L)'
;MGKDRHSIELEDAHNKGEQDAAAGRMRDEPYGFANGFAAQLVGKDSDEIREENDAYEKGYQNTMDQKSSRVICTHFYRKGLLPQNVWRADMKFTASHLSETTVRGYHFWAIPYVELMRKSTLAESIMFPVAKWRAEELAYQMGELPSSNFKGKIVRLVVEPACWLLGCLVGQKDWKVLYSAG
;
A
#
# COMPACT_ATOMS: atom_id res chain seq x y z
N MET A 1 -25.99 41.49 -14.94
CA MET A 1 -26.76 40.24 -14.84
C MET A 1 -26.09 39.33 -13.84
N GLY A 2 -26.78 38.94 -12.77
CA GLY A 2 -26.29 37.92 -11.82
C GLY A 2 -26.75 36.53 -12.28
N LYS A 3 -25.88 35.53 -12.15
CA LYS A 3 -26.25 34.12 -12.42
C LYS A 3 -27.39 33.70 -11.48
N ASP A 4 -28.38 33.00 -12.01
CA ASP A 4 -29.45 32.45 -11.19
C ASP A 4 -28.94 31.31 -10.29
N ARG A 5 -29.66 31.06 -9.19
CA ARG A 5 -29.26 30.12 -8.14
C ARG A 5 -29.04 28.70 -8.67
N HIS A 6 -29.77 28.30 -9.70
CA HIS A 6 -29.65 26.97 -10.28
C HIS A 6 -28.35 26.82 -11.10
N SER A 7 -27.95 27.88 -11.81
CA SER A 7 -26.67 27.93 -12.53
C SER A 7 -25.46 27.90 -11.57
N ILE A 8 -25.60 28.47 -10.38
CA ILE A 8 -24.57 28.46 -9.33
C ILE A 8 -24.41 27.04 -8.76
N GLU A 9 -25.50 26.33 -8.46
CA GLU A 9 -25.43 24.96 -7.93
C GLU A 9 -24.84 23.96 -8.94
N LEU A 10 -25.11 24.14 -10.23
CA LEU A 10 -24.54 23.29 -11.29
C LEU A 10 -23.04 23.57 -11.49
N GLU A 11 -22.61 24.82 -11.39
CA GLU A 11 -21.18 25.17 -11.38
C GLU A 11 -20.49 24.61 -10.13
N ASP A 12 -21.08 24.72 -8.95
CA ASP A 12 -20.50 24.21 -7.70
C ASP A 12 -20.40 22.68 -7.70
N ALA A 13 -21.40 21.98 -8.25
CA ALA A 13 -21.37 20.52 -8.39
C ALA A 13 -20.32 20.06 -9.41
N HIS A 14 -20.17 20.77 -10.54
CA HIS A 14 -19.13 20.51 -11.52
C HIS A 14 -17.73 20.76 -10.96
N ASN A 15 -17.56 21.88 -10.25
CA ASN A 15 -16.28 22.29 -9.67
C ASN A 15 -15.88 21.36 -8.52
N LYS A 16 -16.85 20.85 -7.74
CA LYS A 16 -16.62 19.81 -6.73
C LYS A 16 -16.27 18.46 -7.35
N GLY A 17 -16.94 18.05 -8.43
CA GLY A 17 -16.59 16.83 -9.17
C GLY A 17 -15.19 16.91 -9.79
N GLU A 18 -14.77 18.09 -10.24
CA GLU A 18 -13.44 18.34 -10.80
C GLU A 18 -12.36 18.41 -9.71
N GLN A 19 -12.66 18.98 -8.54
CA GLN A 19 -11.79 18.97 -7.36
C GLN A 19 -11.64 17.55 -6.77
N ASP A 20 -12.72 16.77 -6.71
CA ASP A 20 -12.67 15.39 -6.23
C ASP A 20 -11.93 14.47 -7.23
N ALA A 21 -12.06 14.73 -8.53
CA ALA A 21 -11.29 14.07 -9.58
C ALA A 21 -9.80 14.47 -9.55
N ALA A 22 -9.49 15.74 -9.29
CA ALA A 22 -8.11 16.22 -9.13
C ALA A 22 -7.46 15.72 -7.83
N ALA A 23 -8.22 15.63 -6.73
CA ALA A 23 -7.78 15.05 -5.46
C ALA A 23 -7.61 13.53 -5.54
N GLY A 24 -8.40 12.85 -6.37
CA GLY A 24 -8.15 11.46 -6.77
C GLY A 24 -6.85 11.32 -7.55
N ARG A 25 -6.68 12.13 -8.61
CA ARG A 25 -5.49 12.11 -9.49
C ARG A 25 -4.18 12.48 -8.77
N MET A 26 -4.23 13.33 -7.74
CA MET A 26 -3.05 13.67 -6.91
C MET A 26 -2.64 12.57 -5.91
N ARG A 27 -3.49 11.61 -5.59
CA ARG A 27 -3.17 10.56 -4.58
C ARG A 27 -2.49 9.33 -5.18
N ASP A 28 -2.51 9.22 -6.50
CA ASP A 28 -2.12 8.02 -7.24
C ASP A 28 -1.01 8.30 -8.28
N GLU A 29 -0.65 9.57 -8.52
CA GLU A 29 0.58 9.94 -9.23
C GLU A 29 1.79 9.79 -8.29
N PRO A 30 2.92 9.19 -8.74
CA PRO A 30 4.17 9.41 -8.04
C PRO A 30 4.41 10.93 -8.05
N TYR A 31 4.47 11.54 -6.87
CA TYR A 31 4.75 12.97 -6.66
C TYR A 31 6.06 13.47 -7.33
N GLY A 32 6.78 12.62 -8.07
CA GLY A 32 7.89 13.01 -8.94
C GLY A 32 7.51 13.92 -10.10
N PHE A 33 6.26 13.91 -10.60
CA PHE A 33 5.87 14.81 -11.70
C PHE A 33 5.76 16.28 -11.24
N ALA A 34 5.17 16.54 -10.06
CA ALA A 34 5.08 17.88 -9.48
C ALA A 34 6.46 18.44 -9.09
N ASN A 35 7.36 17.59 -8.59
CA ASN A 35 8.75 17.96 -8.31
C ASN A 35 9.55 18.22 -9.60
N GLY A 36 9.28 17.50 -10.69
CA GLY A 36 9.90 17.75 -12.00
C GLY A 36 9.58 19.14 -12.56
N PHE A 37 8.31 19.58 -12.49
CA PHE A 37 7.92 20.92 -12.94
C PHE A 37 8.51 22.02 -12.05
N ALA A 38 8.52 21.84 -10.73
CA ALA A 38 9.15 22.78 -9.80
C ALA A 38 10.69 22.83 -9.98
N ALA A 39 11.35 21.71 -10.23
CA ALA A 39 12.79 21.64 -10.44
C ALA A 39 13.21 22.26 -11.79
N GLN A 40 12.40 22.10 -12.84
CA GLN A 40 12.58 22.77 -14.14
C GLN A 40 12.54 24.31 -13.97
N LEU A 41 11.69 24.83 -13.07
CA LEU A 41 11.60 26.27 -12.76
C LEU A 41 12.82 26.81 -11.99
N VAL A 42 13.57 25.93 -11.31
CA VAL A 42 14.77 26.29 -10.52
C VAL A 42 16.07 26.02 -11.30
N GLY A 43 15.98 25.54 -12.54
CA GLY A 43 17.14 25.33 -13.42
C GLY A 43 17.99 24.10 -13.08
N LYS A 44 17.43 23.13 -12.34
CA LYS A 44 18.09 21.85 -12.07
C LYS A 44 18.21 21.04 -13.35
N ASP A 45 19.38 20.43 -13.58
CA ASP A 45 19.56 19.50 -14.70
C ASP A 45 18.83 18.18 -14.40
N SER A 46 18.47 17.46 -15.46
CA SER A 46 17.84 16.14 -15.47
C SER A 46 18.48 15.12 -14.53
N ASP A 47 19.81 15.13 -14.36
CA ASP A 47 20.51 14.26 -13.42
C ASP A 47 20.24 14.62 -11.95
N GLU A 48 20.16 15.91 -11.62
CA GLU A 48 19.84 16.38 -10.26
C GLU A 48 18.38 16.05 -9.89
N ILE A 49 17.46 16.16 -10.86
CA ILE A 49 16.05 15.76 -10.71
C ILE A 49 15.94 14.27 -10.45
N ARG A 50 16.72 13.46 -11.18
CA ARG A 50 16.77 12.00 -10.99
C ARG A 50 17.27 11.64 -9.60
N GLU A 51 18.36 12.24 -9.14
CA GLU A 51 18.91 11.97 -7.80
C GLU A 51 17.97 12.40 -6.67
N GLU A 52 17.31 13.56 -6.79
CA GLU A 52 16.35 14.04 -5.81
C GLU A 52 15.11 13.13 -5.72
N ASN A 53 14.58 12.70 -6.87
CA ASN A 53 13.48 11.74 -6.91
C ASN A 53 13.89 10.38 -6.34
N ASP A 54 15.09 9.89 -6.66
CA ASP A 54 15.62 8.64 -6.12
C ASP A 54 15.78 8.71 -4.59
N ALA A 55 16.26 9.84 -4.07
CA ALA A 55 16.41 10.08 -2.63
C ALA A 55 15.05 10.18 -1.93
N TYR A 56 14.08 10.87 -2.55
CA TYR A 56 12.72 10.97 -2.04
C TYR A 56 12.03 9.60 -1.99
N GLU A 57 12.11 8.84 -3.08
CA GLU A 57 11.48 7.52 -3.18
C GLU A 57 12.10 6.56 -2.17
N LYS A 58 13.43 6.60 -1.98
CA LYS A 58 14.13 5.87 -0.90
C LYS A 58 13.69 6.30 0.50
N GLY A 59 13.54 7.61 0.73
CA GLY A 59 13.07 8.15 2.01
C GLY A 59 11.64 7.69 2.33
N TYR A 60 10.73 7.83 1.37
CA TYR A 60 9.35 7.37 1.47
C TYR A 60 9.28 5.85 1.70
N GLN A 61 10.07 5.09 0.96
CA GLN A 61 10.18 3.64 1.08
C GLN A 61 10.66 3.22 2.48
N ASN A 62 11.67 3.89 3.04
CA ASN A 62 12.14 3.66 4.41
C ASN A 62 11.02 3.94 5.43
N THR A 63 10.28 5.04 5.28
CA THR A 63 9.16 5.34 6.20
C THR A 63 8.05 4.29 6.14
N MET A 64 7.78 3.72 4.97
CA MET A 64 6.78 2.66 4.81
C MET A 64 7.25 1.31 5.34
N ASP A 65 8.53 0.95 5.15
CA ASP A 65 9.12 -0.26 5.76
C ASP A 65 9.07 -0.17 7.30
N GLN A 66 9.40 1.00 7.86
CA GLN A 66 9.30 1.30 9.29
C GLN A 66 7.86 1.35 9.84
N LYS A 67 6.86 1.42 8.96
CA LYS A 67 5.42 1.38 9.30
C LYS A 67 4.73 0.07 8.89
N SER A 68 5.49 -0.91 8.39
CA SER A 68 4.92 -2.11 7.77
C SER A 68 4.25 -3.11 8.72
N SER A 69 2.95 -2.89 8.95
CA SER A 69 2.08 -3.90 9.55
C SER A 69 1.91 -5.17 8.68
N ARG A 70 2.43 -5.21 7.45
CA ARG A 70 2.24 -6.32 6.49
C ARG A 70 3.52 -7.12 6.30
N VAL A 71 3.90 -7.85 7.35
CA VAL A 71 5.20 -8.54 7.47
C VAL A 71 5.47 -9.57 6.36
N ILE A 72 4.48 -10.34 5.93
CA ILE A 72 4.67 -11.36 4.87
C ILE A 72 4.90 -10.69 3.51
N CYS A 73 4.06 -9.73 3.13
CA CYS A 73 4.22 -9.01 1.86
C CYS A 73 5.53 -8.21 1.83
N THR A 74 5.94 -7.66 2.97
CA THR A 74 7.21 -6.93 3.12
C THR A 74 8.42 -7.83 3.01
N HIS A 75 8.36 -9.04 3.57
CA HIS A 75 9.40 -10.06 3.37
C HIS A 75 9.62 -10.35 1.87
N PHE A 76 8.55 -10.55 1.11
CA PHE A 76 8.66 -10.81 -0.34
C PHE A 76 9.08 -9.57 -1.15
N TYR A 77 8.59 -8.39 -0.78
CA TYR A 77 9.01 -7.13 -1.40
C TYR A 77 10.52 -6.90 -1.23
N ARG A 78 11.05 -7.07 -0.01
CA ARG A 78 12.50 -6.91 0.26
C ARG A 78 13.38 -7.92 -0.49
N LYS A 79 12.82 -9.06 -0.91
CA LYS A 79 13.49 -10.03 -1.78
C LYS A 79 13.33 -9.74 -3.29
N GLY A 80 12.63 -8.67 -3.66
CA GLY A 80 12.34 -8.33 -5.06
C GLY A 80 11.29 -9.23 -5.72
N LEU A 81 10.55 -10.03 -4.94
CA LEU A 81 9.56 -10.99 -5.46
C LEU A 81 8.15 -10.39 -5.58
N LEU A 82 7.88 -9.29 -4.87
CA LEU A 82 6.61 -8.56 -4.93
C LEU A 82 6.87 -7.15 -5.49
N PRO A 83 6.17 -6.72 -6.56
CA PRO A 83 6.33 -5.38 -7.13
C PRO A 83 6.01 -4.27 -6.12
N GLN A 84 6.70 -3.13 -6.24
CA GLN A 84 6.56 -2.01 -5.30
C GLN A 84 5.13 -1.42 -5.29
N ASN A 85 4.51 -1.22 -6.45
CA ASN A 85 3.14 -0.70 -6.56
C ASN A 85 2.15 -1.64 -5.85
N VAL A 86 2.27 -2.95 -6.07
CA VAL A 86 1.43 -3.97 -5.43
C VAL A 86 1.62 -4.01 -3.91
N TRP A 87 2.87 -3.95 -3.45
CA TRP A 87 3.18 -3.88 -2.02
C TRP A 87 2.66 -2.58 -1.36
N ARG A 88 2.80 -1.43 -2.02
CA ARG A 88 2.26 -0.14 -1.55
C ARG A 88 0.73 -0.17 -1.48
N ALA A 89 0.09 -0.79 -2.46
CA ALA A 89 -1.35 -0.96 -2.46
C ALA A 89 -1.84 -1.78 -1.25
N ASP A 90 -1.17 -2.89 -0.93
CA ASP A 90 -1.47 -3.71 0.26
C ASP A 90 -1.36 -2.90 1.56
N MET A 91 -0.34 -2.05 1.66
CA MET A 91 -0.12 -1.14 2.78
C MET A 91 -1.24 -0.09 2.88
N LYS A 92 -1.53 0.62 1.79
CA LYS A 92 -2.59 1.65 1.72
C LYS A 92 -3.95 1.05 2.05
N PHE A 93 -4.26 -0.12 1.48
CA PHE A 93 -5.48 -0.86 1.74
C PHE A 93 -5.59 -1.23 3.22
N THR A 94 -4.55 -1.83 3.80
CA THR A 94 -4.57 -2.24 5.21
C THR A 94 -4.81 -1.06 6.13
N ALA A 95 -4.11 0.06 5.92
CA ALA A 95 -4.22 1.25 6.76
C ALA A 95 -5.62 1.90 6.71
N SER A 96 -6.34 1.73 5.60
CA SER A 96 -7.65 2.36 5.38
C SER A 96 -8.85 1.44 5.59
N HIS A 97 -8.70 0.12 5.43
CA HIS A 97 -9.83 -0.81 5.39
C HIS A 97 -9.79 -1.91 6.46
N LEU A 98 -8.62 -2.22 7.03
CA LEU A 98 -8.53 -3.27 8.04
C LEU A 98 -8.54 -2.69 9.45
N SER A 99 -9.38 -3.26 10.31
CA SER A 99 -9.42 -2.90 11.72
C SER A 99 -8.10 -3.27 12.42
N GLU A 100 -7.76 -2.54 13.48
CA GLU A 100 -6.60 -2.87 14.33
C GLU A 100 -6.70 -4.29 14.89
N THR A 101 -7.92 -4.76 15.20
CA THR A 101 -8.18 -6.14 15.63
C THR A 101 -7.77 -7.16 14.57
N THR A 102 -8.14 -6.95 13.30
CA THR A 102 -7.72 -7.84 12.21
C THR A 102 -6.21 -7.85 12.04
N VAL A 103 -5.57 -6.68 12.10
CA VAL A 103 -4.11 -6.56 11.99
C VAL A 103 -3.40 -7.25 13.16
N ARG A 104 -3.92 -7.12 14.39
CA ARG A 104 -3.41 -7.79 15.58
C ARG A 104 -3.43 -9.31 15.44
N GLY A 105 -4.56 -9.89 15.04
CA GLY A 105 -4.66 -11.33 14.85
C GLY A 105 -3.82 -11.84 13.68
N TYR A 106 -3.64 -11.01 12.63
CA TYR A 106 -2.66 -11.29 11.58
C TYR A 106 -1.24 -11.38 12.14
N HIS A 107 -0.79 -10.40 12.93
CA HIS A 107 0.55 -10.40 13.51
C HIS A 107 0.84 -11.61 14.38
N PHE A 108 -0.17 -12.11 15.10
CA PHE A 108 -0.01 -13.27 15.98
C PHE A 108 0.61 -14.49 15.28
N TRP A 109 0.13 -14.82 14.07
CA TRP A 109 0.65 -15.97 13.32
C TRP A 109 1.67 -15.56 12.25
N ALA A 110 1.54 -14.36 11.66
CA ALA A 110 2.37 -13.95 10.54
C ALA A 110 3.82 -13.69 10.94
N ILE A 111 4.07 -13.15 12.14
CA ILE A 111 5.42 -12.90 12.64
C ILE A 111 6.24 -14.19 12.76
N PRO A 112 5.81 -15.22 13.54
CA PRO A 112 6.57 -16.47 13.62
C PRO A 112 6.63 -17.20 12.27
N TYR A 113 5.63 -17.02 11.41
CA TYR A 113 5.68 -17.59 10.07
C TYR A 113 6.76 -16.93 9.19
N VAL A 114 6.97 -15.62 9.28
CA VAL A 114 8.08 -14.93 8.59
C VAL A 114 9.42 -15.43 9.10
N GLU A 115 9.58 -15.65 10.40
CA GLU A 115 10.80 -16.27 10.96
C GLU A 115 11.04 -17.68 10.39
N LEU A 116 9.97 -18.46 10.20
CA LEU A 116 10.04 -19.77 9.54
C LEU A 116 10.43 -19.65 8.07
N MET A 117 9.84 -18.71 7.31
CA MET A 117 10.19 -18.47 5.90
C MET A 117 11.67 -18.08 5.73
N ARG A 118 12.23 -17.32 6.68
CA ARG A 118 13.67 -16.98 6.69
C ARG A 118 14.58 -18.20 6.87
N LYS A 119 14.08 -19.30 7.45
CA LYS A 119 14.81 -20.54 7.70
C LYS A 119 14.49 -21.65 6.69
N SER A 120 13.36 -21.56 5.99
CA SER A 120 12.83 -22.63 5.12
C SER A 120 12.31 -22.08 3.79
N THR A 121 13.02 -22.44 2.71
CA THR A 121 12.62 -22.14 1.33
C THR A 121 11.29 -22.81 0.94
N LEU A 122 10.97 -23.95 1.56
CA LEU A 122 9.69 -24.64 1.33
C LEU A 122 8.52 -23.83 1.91
N ALA A 123 8.63 -23.38 3.16
CA ALA A 123 7.60 -22.54 3.78
C ALA A 123 7.38 -21.24 3.00
N GLU A 124 8.49 -20.64 2.55
CA GLU A 124 8.45 -19.44 1.70
C GLU A 124 7.75 -19.72 0.35
N SER A 125 8.11 -20.81 -0.33
CA SER A 125 7.55 -21.19 -1.63
C SER A 125 6.05 -21.48 -1.56
N ILE A 126 5.58 -22.05 -0.44
CA ILE A 126 4.16 -22.31 -0.19
C ILE A 126 3.40 -21.00 0.05
N MET A 127 3.98 -20.07 0.82
CA MET A 127 3.30 -18.83 1.20
C MET A 127 3.32 -17.77 0.10
N PHE A 128 4.33 -17.76 -0.76
CA PHE A 128 4.45 -16.79 -1.84
C PHE A 128 3.19 -16.67 -2.73
N PRO A 129 2.61 -17.76 -3.29
CA PRO A 129 1.40 -17.63 -4.10
C PRO A 129 0.22 -17.04 -3.31
N VAL A 130 0.06 -17.39 -2.03
CA VAL A 130 -1.00 -16.87 -1.17
C VAL A 130 -0.85 -15.36 -0.97
N ALA A 131 0.37 -14.92 -0.62
CA ALA A 131 0.68 -13.51 -0.44
C ALA A 131 0.50 -12.72 -1.74
N LYS A 132 0.99 -13.24 -2.87
CA LYS A 132 0.89 -12.62 -4.18
C LYS A 132 -0.56 -12.46 -4.63
N TRP A 133 -1.37 -13.52 -4.59
CA TRP A 133 -2.77 -13.44 -5.02
C TRP A 133 -3.58 -12.44 -4.21
N ARG A 134 -3.37 -12.42 -2.88
CA ARG A 134 -4.02 -11.42 -2.03
C ARG A 134 -3.58 -10.01 -2.39
N ALA A 135 -2.28 -9.78 -2.53
CA ALA A 135 -1.74 -8.45 -2.82
C ALA A 135 -2.19 -7.93 -4.18
N GLU A 136 -2.26 -8.77 -5.22
CA GLU A 136 -2.80 -8.41 -6.53
C GLU A 136 -4.28 -8.02 -6.46
N GLU A 137 -5.11 -8.77 -5.71
CA GLU A 137 -6.52 -8.39 -5.53
C GLU A 137 -6.67 -7.06 -4.79
N LEU A 138 -5.82 -6.77 -3.81
CA LEU A 138 -5.82 -5.47 -3.15
C LEU A 138 -5.35 -4.35 -4.07
N ALA A 139 -4.31 -4.60 -4.86
CA ALA A 139 -3.82 -3.66 -5.85
C ALA A 139 -4.91 -3.31 -6.87
N TYR A 140 -5.69 -4.29 -7.33
CA TYR A 140 -6.87 -4.03 -8.15
C TYR A 140 -7.90 -3.14 -7.43
N GLN A 141 -8.24 -3.44 -6.18
CA GLN A 141 -9.21 -2.62 -5.42
C GLN A 141 -8.72 -1.20 -5.12
N MET A 142 -7.41 -1.01 -5.08
CA MET A 142 -6.78 0.29 -4.92
C MET A 142 -6.55 1.02 -6.25
N GLY A 143 -6.94 0.44 -7.39
CA GLY A 143 -6.79 1.04 -8.73
C GLY A 143 -5.41 0.87 -9.38
N GLU A 144 -4.52 0.10 -8.77
CA GLU A 144 -3.12 -0.07 -9.19
C GLU A 144 -2.95 -1.17 -10.25
N LEU A 145 -3.91 -2.09 -10.35
CA LEU A 145 -3.95 -3.14 -11.37
C LEU A 145 -5.26 -3.07 -12.16
N PRO A 146 -5.23 -3.42 -13.47
CA PRO A 146 -6.42 -3.34 -14.32
C PRO A 146 -7.43 -4.47 -14.10
N SER A 147 -7.03 -5.58 -13.49
CA SER A 147 -7.86 -6.78 -13.34
C SER A 147 -7.82 -7.37 -11.93
N SER A 148 -8.98 -7.88 -11.50
CA SER A 148 -9.16 -8.56 -10.21
C SER A 148 -8.50 -9.93 -10.19
N ASN A 149 -8.09 -10.38 -9.00
CA ASN A 149 -7.58 -11.74 -8.78
C ASN A 149 -8.59 -12.57 -7.97
N PHE A 150 -9.25 -13.52 -8.64
CA PHE A 150 -10.26 -14.39 -8.01
C PHE A 150 -9.69 -15.24 -6.86
N LYS A 151 -8.46 -15.76 -6.99
CA LYS A 151 -7.80 -16.49 -5.90
C LYS A 151 -7.52 -15.56 -4.72
N GLY A 152 -7.16 -14.31 -5.01
CA GLY A 152 -7.01 -13.26 -3.99
C GLY A 152 -8.29 -13.01 -3.21
N LYS A 153 -9.45 -12.96 -3.87
CA LYS A 153 -10.76 -12.85 -3.20
C LYS A 153 -11.02 -14.00 -2.24
N ILE A 154 -10.74 -15.24 -2.65
CA ILE A 154 -10.89 -16.42 -1.78
C ILE A 154 -9.95 -16.32 -0.58
N VAL A 155 -8.68 -15.96 -0.79
CA VAL A 155 -7.72 -15.79 0.30
C VAL A 155 -8.23 -14.75 1.29
N ARG A 156 -8.75 -13.62 0.84
CA ARG A 156 -9.32 -12.59 1.71
C ARG A 156 -10.53 -13.08 2.49
N LEU A 157 -11.46 -13.75 1.82
CA LEU A 157 -12.67 -14.30 2.42
C LEU A 157 -12.37 -15.26 3.58
N VAL A 158 -11.27 -16.01 3.50
CA VAL A 158 -10.88 -16.96 4.55
C VAL A 158 -9.97 -16.32 5.59
N VAL A 159 -8.93 -15.60 5.17
CA VAL A 159 -7.87 -15.11 6.06
C VAL A 159 -8.32 -13.91 6.89
N GLU A 160 -9.11 -12.98 6.33
CA GLU A 160 -9.49 -11.75 7.05
C GLU A 160 -10.41 -12.04 8.25
N PRO A 161 -11.49 -12.85 8.13
CA PRO A 161 -12.31 -13.23 9.28
C PRO A 161 -11.55 -14.04 10.33
N ALA A 162 -10.68 -14.96 9.90
CA ALA A 162 -9.83 -15.72 10.81
C ALA A 162 -8.87 -14.81 11.58
N CYS A 163 -8.25 -13.84 10.92
CA CYS A 163 -7.39 -12.84 11.57
C CYS A 163 -8.18 -11.95 12.53
N TRP A 164 -9.40 -11.53 12.17
CA TRP A 164 -10.25 -10.77 13.09
C TRP A 164 -10.60 -11.58 14.34
N LEU A 165 -11.02 -12.84 14.19
CA LEU A 165 -11.35 -13.72 15.30
C LEU A 165 -10.15 -13.95 16.23
N LEU A 166 -8.97 -14.24 15.67
CA LEU A 166 -7.73 -14.33 16.45
C LEU A 166 -7.44 -13.01 17.16
N GLY A 167 -7.63 -11.89 16.49
CA GLY A 167 -7.44 -10.55 17.04
C GLY A 167 -8.29 -10.25 18.27
N CYS A 168 -9.50 -10.80 18.34
CA CYS A 168 -10.36 -10.69 19.52
C CYS A 168 -9.81 -11.46 20.74
N LEU A 169 -8.95 -12.47 20.51
CA LEU A 169 -8.47 -13.38 21.55
C LEU A 169 -7.01 -13.12 21.98
N VAL A 170 -6.23 -12.43 21.14
CA VAL A 170 -4.78 -12.27 21.34
C VAL A 170 -4.37 -10.83 21.62
N GLY A 171 -3.29 -10.66 22.39
CA GLY A 171 -2.64 -9.37 22.59
C GLY A 171 -1.82 -8.93 21.36
N GLN A 172 -1.52 -7.63 21.30
CA GLN A 172 -0.70 -7.06 20.23
C GLN A 172 0.72 -7.65 20.26
N LYS A 173 1.22 -8.04 19.09
CA LYS A 173 2.62 -8.46 18.90
C LYS A 173 3.42 -7.32 18.29
N ASP A 174 4.66 -7.16 18.74
CA ASP A 174 5.59 -6.23 18.12
C ASP A 174 6.17 -6.86 16.85
N TRP A 175 5.74 -6.36 15.70
CA TRP A 175 6.24 -6.81 14.40
C TRP A 175 7.53 -6.11 14.00
N LYS A 176 7.87 -4.96 14.62
CA LYS A 176 9.08 -4.18 14.29
C LYS A 176 10.34 -4.99 14.55
N VAL A 177 10.29 -5.96 15.46
CA VAL A 177 11.38 -6.91 15.75
C VAL A 177 11.92 -7.61 14.49
N LEU A 178 11.09 -7.77 13.45
CA LEU A 178 11.51 -8.39 12.19
C LEU A 178 12.43 -7.50 11.35
N TYR A 179 12.40 -6.17 11.54
CA TYR A 179 13.03 -5.19 10.65
C TYR A 179 13.82 -4.09 11.39
N SER A 180 13.87 -4.14 12.72
CA SER A 180 14.61 -3.20 13.58
C SER A 180 16.08 -3.57 13.79
N ALA A 181 16.53 -4.73 13.28
CA ALA A 181 17.94 -5.07 13.19
C ALA A 181 18.49 -4.57 11.85
N GLY A 182 18.94 -3.32 11.83
CA GLY A 182 19.67 -2.68 10.73
C GLY A 182 20.72 -1.76 11.31
#